data_AF-A0A8H7SR83-F1
#
_entry.id   AF-A0A8H7SR83-F1
#
_cell.length_a   1.000
_cell.length_b   1.000
_cell.length_c   1.000
_cell.angle_alpha   90.00
_cell.angle_beta   90.00
_cell.angle_gamma   90.00
#
_symmetry.space_group_name_H-M   'P 1'
#
loop_
_entity.id
_entity.type
_entity.pdbx_description
1 polymer ?
#
loop_
_entity_poly.entity_id
_entity_poly.type
_entity_poly.pdbx_seq_one_letter_code
_entity_poly.pdbx_strand_id
1 'polypeptide(L)'
;MIHLKYEFTLILDILDEEKSLLQNISNLNLITESDIVGQIWVPIMKKALFVGGNIVRIKVGESISRYSQEEKKLQYTDKKHVKGSKIDIRFIYDHDGKEYDVGAGEVARETADEEKILPDKSKLLRKGKDVLDGILNTVIPESDANKAIGHIVQIKGLCVQVISIYLTATGL
;
A
#
# COMPACT_ATOMS: atom_id res chain seq x y z
N MET A 1 -5.73 25.80 -8.70
CA MET A 1 -4.35 26.20 -9.10
C MET A 1 -3.46 26.59 -7.90
N ILE A 2 -3.99 27.20 -6.84
CA ILE A 2 -3.21 27.55 -5.62
C ILE A 2 -2.86 26.32 -4.78
N HIS A 3 -3.76 25.33 -4.67
CA HIS A 3 -3.54 24.12 -3.86
C HIS A 3 -2.40 23.23 -4.39
N LEU A 4 -2.36 23.01 -5.71
CA LEU A 4 -1.31 22.25 -6.39
C LEU A 4 0.09 22.84 -6.23
N LYS A 5 0.22 24.18 -6.13
CA LYS A 5 1.52 24.81 -5.88
C LYS A 5 2.07 24.49 -4.49
N TYR A 6 1.21 24.46 -3.48
CA TYR A 6 1.60 24.13 -2.11
C TYR A 6 2.03 22.66 -1.96
N GLU A 7 1.35 21.75 -2.63
CA GLU A 7 1.69 20.32 -2.60
C GLU A 7 3.04 20.05 -3.28
N PHE A 8 3.31 20.73 -4.40
CA PHE A 8 4.56 20.55 -5.14
C PHE A 8 5.78 21.09 -4.37
N THR A 9 5.66 22.26 -3.74
CA THR A 9 6.73 22.80 -2.88
C THR A 9 7.06 21.85 -1.73
N LEU A 10 6.04 21.24 -1.13
CA LEU A 10 6.23 20.37 0.02
C LEU A 10 6.87 19.02 -0.35
N ILE A 11 6.62 18.50 -1.55
CA ILE A 11 7.37 17.35 -2.09
C ILE A 11 8.84 17.72 -2.29
N LEU A 12 9.12 18.91 -2.82
CA LEU A 12 10.49 19.38 -3.01
C LEU A 12 11.23 19.57 -1.68
N ASP A 13 10.53 20.05 -0.65
CA ASP A 13 11.11 20.19 0.70
C ASP A 13 11.53 18.82 1.26
N ILE A 14 10.67 17.80 1.15
CA ILE A 14 11.00 16.42 1.55
C ILE A 14 12.24 15.90 0.80
N LEU A 15 12.33 16.16 -0.50
CA LEU A 15 13.46 15.71 -1.30
C LEU A 15 14.76 16.47 -0.98
N ASP A 16 14.68 17.74 -0.60
CA ASP A 16 15.86 18.53 -0.19
C ASP A 16 16.35 18.13 1.20
N GLU A 17 15.43 17.89 2.14
CA GLU A 17 15.73 17.36 3.47
C GLU A 17 16.46 16.01 3.38
N GLU A 18 16.02 15.13 2.46
CA GLU A 18 16.55 13.77 2.32
C GLU A 18 17.65 13.63 1.25
N LYS A 19 18.33 14.71 0.90
CA LYS A 19 19.37 14.74 -0.14
C LYS A 19 20.48 13.70 0.04
N SER A 20 20.89 13.44 1.29
CA SER A 20 21.91 12.42 1.58
C SER A 20 21.42 11.00 1.24
N LEU A 21 20.16 10.71 1.56
CA LEU A 21 19.53 9.44 1.22
C LEU A 21 19.42 9.30 -0.30
N LEU A 22 18.95 10.35 -0.99
CA LEU A 22 18.84 10.37 -2.45
C LEU A 22 20.18 10.11 -3.15
N GLN A 23 21.26 10.72 -2.67
CA GLN A 23 22.62 10.52 -3.21
C GLN A 23 23.15 9.10 -3.00
N ASN A 24 22.65 8.39 -1.99
CA ASN A 24 23.11 7.07 -1.60
C ASN A 24 22.07 5.97 -1.87
N ILE A 25 20.99 6.24 -2.61
CA ILE A 25 19.84 5.34 -2.77
C ILE A 25 20.21 3.93 -3.26
N SER A 26 21.29 3.80 -4.03
CA SER A 26 21.80 2.53 -4.55
C SER A 26 22.80 1.83 -3.62
N ASN A 27 23.18 2.44 -2.50
CA ASN A 27 24.17 1.90 -1.56
C ASN A 27 23.51 0.96 -0.55
N LEU A 28 23.60 -0.34 -0.81
CA LEU A 28 23.00 -1.40 -0.02
C LEU A 28 23.45 -1.46 1.45
N ASN A 29 24.65 -0.94 1.76
CA ASN A 29 25.20 -0.94 3.12
C ASN A 29 24.69 0.24 3.95
N LEU A 30 24.15 1.28 3.31
CA LEU A 30 23.72 2.51 3.95
C LEU A 30 22.20 2.64 3.99
N ILE A 31 21.51 2.20 2.93
CA ILE A 31 20.08 2.45 2.74
C ILE A 31 19.27 1.16 2.85
N THR A 32 18.28 1.17 3.74
CA THR A 32 17.30 0.09 3.90
C THR A 32 15.97 0.42 3.22
N GLU A 33 15.11 -0.59 3.04
CA GLU A 33 13.73 -0.38 2.59
C GLU A 33 12.93 0.50 3.56
N SER A 34 13.24 0.39 4.86
CA SER A 34 12.62 1.22 5.89
C SER A 34 13.01 2.70 5.76
N ASP A 35 14.24 3.00 5.35
CA ASP A 35 14.68 4.38 5.11
C ASP A 35 13.94 4.96 3.90
N ILE A 36 13.90 4.21 2.80
CA ILE A 36 13.18 4.58 1.57
C ILE A 36 11.70 4.85 1.88
N VAL A 37 11.04 3.94 2.58
CA VAL A 37 9.61 4.09 2.84
C VAL A 37 9.34 5.17 3.88
N GLY A 38 10.13 5.22 4.95
CA GLY A 38 9.87 6.08 6.10
C GLY A 38 10.20 7.54 5.87
N GLN A 39 11.30 7.82 5.16
CA GLN A 39 11.83 9.16 4.98
C GLN A 39 11.30 9.83 3.70
N ILE A 40 11.00 9.05 2.65
CA ILE A 40 10.51 9.59 1.37
C ILE A 40 9.01 9.30 1.18
N TRP A 41 8.65 8.02 1.12
CA TRP A 41 7.34 7.65 0.60
C TRP A 41 6.19 7.88 1.57
N VAL A 42 6.37 7.62 2.87
CA VAL A 42 5.34 7.88 3.88
C VAL A 42 5.01 9.37 3.96
N PRO A 43 5.98 10.31 4.03
CA PRO A 43 5.70 11.74 3.97
C PRO A 43 4.94 12.14 2.71
N ILE A 44 5.40 11.71 1.53
CA ILE A 44 4.75 12.01 0.24
C ILE A 44 3.31 11.48 0.23
N MET A 45 3.11 10.20 0.58
CA MET A 45 1.79 9.59 0.57
C MET A 45 0.85 10.18 1.62
N LYS A 46 1.31 10.51 2.82
CA LYS A 46 0.49 11.21 3.83
C LYS A 46 -0.04 12.53 3.28
N LYS A 47 0.75 13.23 2.47
CA LYS A 47 0.36 14.51 1.86
C LYS A 47 -0.57 14.30 0.67
N ALA A 48 -0.26 13.35 -0.21
CA ALA A 48 -1.14 13.00 -1.34
C ALA A 48 -2.50 12.47 -0.88
N LEU A 49 -2.55 11.74 0.23
CA LEU A 49 -3.77 11.22 0.85
C LEU A 49 -4.41 12.19 1.86
N PHE A 50 -3.86 13.41 2.00
CA PHE A 50 -4.45 14.48 2.81
C PHE A 50 -5.69 15.06 2.10
N VAL A 51 -6.67 14.22 1.77
CA VAL A 51 -7.95 14.60 1.19
C VAL A 51 -9.03 14.32 2.23
N GLY A 52 -9.88 15.30 2.53
CA GLY A 52 -11.00 15.14 3.47
C GLY A 52 -10.64 15.05 4.96
N GLY A 53 -9.41 15.43 5.36
CA GLY A 53 -9.03 15.54 6.78
C GLY A 53 -8.40 14.29 7.41
N ASN A 54 -7.50 13.61 6.69
CA ASN A 54 -6.81 12.37 7.15
C ASN A 54 -7.73 11.17 7.37
N ILE A 55 -8.65 10.93 6.44
CA ILE A 55 -9.56 9.77 6.50
C ILE A 55 -8.77 8.45 6.39
N VAL A 56 -7.65 8.44 5.67
CA VAL A 56 -6.80 7.26 5.47
C VAL A 56 -5.47 7.44 6.17
N ARG A 57 -5.13 6.49 7.05
CA ARG A 57 -3.80 6.41 7.68
C ARG A 57 -2.92 5.35 7.03
N ILE A 58 -1.62 5.55 7.13
CA ILE A 58 -0.60 4.61 6.63
C ILE A 58 -0.01 3.85 7.80
N LYS A 59 0.01 2.52 7.71
CA LYS A 59 0.71 1.64 8.65
C LYS A 59 1.82 0.94 7.90
N VAL A 60 3.05 1.08 8.40
CA VAL A 60 4.26 0.51 7.82
C VAL A 60 4.79 -0.61 8.71
N GLY A 61 5.39 -1.60 8.08
CA GLY A 61 6.00 -2.76 8.72
C GLY A 61 5.27 -4.05 8.33
N GLU A 62 5.97 -5.18 8.49
CA GLU A 62 5.46 -6.50 8.15
C GLU A 62 4.14 -6.80 8.89
N SER A 63 3.03 -6.64 8.18
CA SER A 63 1.70 -6.77 8.76
C SER A 63 0.79 -7.65 7.91
N ILE A 64 -0.19 -8.28 8.56
CA ILE A 64 -1.16 -9.13 7.90
C ILE A 64 -2.53 -8.47 8.07
N SER A 65 -3.20 -8.15 6.97
CA SER A 65 -4.58 -7.68 6.96
C SER A 65 -5.50 -8.74 7.58
N ARG A 66 -6.44 -8.33 8.43
CA ARG A 66 -7.40 -9.24 9.06
C ARG A 66 -8.20 -10.04 8.03
N TYR A 67 -8.72 -9.37 7.00
CA TYR A 67 -9.50 -9.99 5.93
C TYR A 67 -8.72 -11.13 5.24
N SER A 68 -7.53 -10.85 4.72
CA SER A 68 -6.69 -11.90 4.09
C SER A 68 -6.34 -13.06 5.03
N GLN A 69 -6.22 -12.81 6.34
CA GLN A 69 -5.98 -13.87 7.32
C GLN A 69 -7.22 -14.77 7.50
N GLU A 70 -8.42 -14.21 7.45
CA GLU A 70 -9.69 -14.93 7.51
C GLU A 70 -9.90 -15.74 6.22
N GLU A 71 -9.74 -15.13 5.05
CA GLU A 71 -9.84 -15.80 3.75
C GLU A 71 -8.88 -16.99 3.62
N LYS A 72 -7.61 -16.80 4.04
CA LYS A 72 -6.64 -17.88 3.97
C LYS A 72 -6.99 -19.04 4.91
N LYS A 73 -7.62 -18.78 6.06
CA LYS A 73 -8.09 -19.86 6.96
C LYS A 73 -9.20 -20.69 6.32
N LEU A 74 -10.06 -20.06 5.51
CA LEU A 74 -11.12 -20.75 4.77
C LEU A 74 -10.55 -21.69 3.70
N GLN A 75 -9.41 -21.36 3.11
CA GLN A 75 -8.75 -22.19 2.10
C GLN A 75 -8.02 -23.42 2.67
N TYR A 76 -7.59 -23.36 3.93
CA TYR A 76 -6.78 -24.39 4.57
C TYR A 76 -7.42 -24.87 5.88
N THR A 77 -8.63 -25.40 5.79
CA THR A 77 -9.45 -25.81 6.95
C THR A 77 -8.82 -26.95 7.77
N ASP A 78 -7.92 -27.73 7.18
CA ASP A 78 -7.20 -28.83 7.84
C ASP A 78 -5.95 -28.37 8.62
N LYS A 79 -5.55 -27.09 8.50
CA LYS A 79 -4.32 -26.55 9.13
C LYS A 79 -4.63 -25.72 10.37
N LYS A 80 -3.94 -26.02 11.48
CA LYS A 80 -4.07 -25.28 12.75
C LYS A 80 -3.36 -23.92 12.76
N HIS A 81 -2.32 -23.74 11.94
CA HIS A 81 -1.45 -22.55 11.96
C HIS A 81 -1.32 -21.89 10.59
N VAL A 82 -2.42 -21.35 10.09
CA VAL A 82 -2.45 -20.62 8.82
C VAL A 82 -2.08 -19.16 9.06
N LYS A 83 -1.07 -18.64 8.36
CA LYS A 83 -0.74 -17.21 8.33
C LYS A 83 -0.98 -16.61 6.95
N GLY A 84 -1.72 -15.50 6.91
CA GLY A 84 -1.87 -14.65 5.74
C GLY A 84 -0.52 -14.13 5.25
N SER A 85 -0.45 -13.75 3.98
CA SER A 85 0.77 -13.12 3.47
C SER A 85 0.97 -11.75 4.14
N LYS A 86 2.19 -11.48 4.58
CA LYS A 86 2.60 -10.17 5.10
C LYS A 86 2.76 -9.16 3.97
N ILE A 87 2.51 -7.90 4.28
CA ILE A 87 2.73 -6.73 3.42
C ILE A 87 3.45 -5.63 4.21
N ASP A 88 4.19 -4.79 3.50
CA ASP A 88 5.03 -3.74 4.10
C ASP A 88 4.23 -2.48 4.43
N ILE A 89 3.21 -2.18 3.62
CA ILE A 89 2.39 -0.97 3.76
C ILE A 89 0.92 -1.36 3.74
N ARG A 90 0.14 -0.79 4.67
CA ARG A 90 -1.32 -0.82 4.69
C ARG A 90 -1.88 0.59 4.68
N PHE A 91 -2.83 0.84 3.79
CA PHE A 91 -3.66 2.05 3.83
C PHE A 91 -4.97 1.70 4.54
N ILE A 92 -5.24 2.39 5.64
CA ILE A 92 -6.30 1.99 6.56
C ILE A 92 -7.28 3.14 6.72
N TYR A 93 -8.56 2.82 6.54
CA TYR A 93 -9.68 3.64 6.97
C TYR A 93 -10.14 3.14 8.35
N ASP A 94 -10.18 4.01 9.34
CA ASP A 94 -10.72 3.69 10.66
C ASP A 94 -12.17 4.14 10.76
N HIS A 95 -13.06 3.22 11.13
CA HIS A 95 -14.47 3.53 11.34
C HIS A 95 -15.02 2.67 12.47
N ASP A 96 -15.74 3.29 13.42
CA ASP A 96 -16.33 2.63 14.59
C ASP A 96 -15.38 1.68 15.34
N GLY A 97 -14.12 2.12 15.53
CA GLY A 97 -13.10 1.36 16.24
C GLY A 97 -12.57 0.13 15.48
N LYS A 98 -12.84 0.01 14.18
CA LYS A 98 -12.36 -1.07 13.31
C LYS A 98 -11.42 -0.53 12.23
N GLU A 99 -10.39 -1.32 11.91
CA GLU A 99 -9.48 -1.07 10.79
C GLU A 99 -10.06 -1.69 9.51
N TYR A 100 -10.16 -0.90 8.44
CA TYR A 100 -10.49 -1.36 7.10
C TYR A 100 -9.33 -1.10 6.15
N ASP A 101 -8.82 -2.16 5.54
CA ASP A 101 -7.80 -2.02 4.50
C ASP A 101 -8.44 -1.45 3.23
N VAL A 102 -7.99 -0.27 2.81
CA VAL A 102 -8.39 0.40 1.56
C VAL A 102 -7.26 0.40 0.53
N GLY A 103 -6.12 -0.17 0.90
CA GLY A 103 -5.02 -0.45 -0.02
C GLY A 103 -3.86 -1.17 0.66
N ALA A 104 -2.92 -1.65 -0.15
CA ALA A 104 -1.72 -2.34 0.31
C ALA A 104 -0.47 -1.88 -0.46
N GLY A 105 0.72 -2.12 0.08
CA GLY A 105 1.96 -1.85 -0.64
C GLY A 105 3.13 -2.73 -0.24
N GLU A 106 4.06 -2.85 -1.17
CA GLU A 106 5.34 -3.55 -1.04
C GLU A 106 6.47 -2.59 -1.37
N VAL A 107 7.60 -2.76 -0.69
CA VAL A 107 8.78 -1.92 -0.85
C VAL A 107 9.96 -2.78 -1.22
N ALA A 108 10.72 -2.31 -2.19
CA ALA A 108 12.00 -2.88 -2.55
C ALA A 108 13.05 -1.77 -2.67
N ARG A 109 14.31 -2.14 -2.46
CA ARG A 109 15.46 -1.26 -2.67
C ARG A 109 15.60 -0.88 -4.15
N GLU A 110 16.28 0.23 -4.41
CA GLU A 110 16.59 0.68 -5.79
C GLU A 110 17.31 -0.41 -6.60
N THR A 111 18.23 -1.13 -5.97
CA THR A 111 19.01 -2.19 -6.63
C THR A 111 18.33 -3.56 -6.64
N ALA A 112 17.07 -3.67 -6.20
CA ALA A 112 16.35 -4.94 -6.22
C ALA A 112 16.16 -5.43 -7.67
N ASP A 113 16.44 -6.71 -7.89
CA ASP A 113 16.28 -7.37 -9.18
C ASP A 113 14.84 -7.86 -9.40
N GLU A 114 14.60 -8.45 -10.57
CA GLU A 114 13.29 -9.00 -10.92
C GLU A 114 12.90 -10.21 -10.06
N GLU A 115 13.86 -10.96 -9.55
CA GLU A 115 13.61 -12.12 -8.67
C GLU A 115 12.99 -11.70 -7.34
N LYS A 116 13.30 -10.49 -6.86
CA LYS A 116 12.62 -9.87 -5.70
C LYS A 116 11.29 -9.23 -6.11
N ILE A 117 11.28 -8.43 -7.18
CA ILE A 117 10.13 -7.59 -7.54
C ILE A 117 8.92 -8.40 -8.04
N LEU A 118 9.14 -9.42 -8.88
CA LEU A 118 8.03 -10.17 -9.50
C LEU A 118 7.20 -10.97 -8.47
N PRO A 119 7.81 -11.71 -7.52
CA PRO A 119 7.06 -12.39 -6.48
C PRO A 119 6.30 -11.43 -5.57
N ASP A 120 6.90 -10.30 -5.18
CA ASP A 120 6.25 -9.30 -4.35
C ASP A 120 5.08 -8.63 -5.08
N LYS A 121 5.23 -8.31 -6.37
CA LYS A 121 4.14 -7.81 -7.20
C LYS A 121 3.00 -8.83 -7.33
N SER A 122 3.31 -10.11 -7.52
CA SER A 122 2.30 -11.18 -7.57
C SER A 122 1.56 -11.36 -6.25
N LYS A 123 2.28 -11.23 -5.13
CA LYS A 123 1.71 -11.20 -3.77
C LYS A 123 0.80 -9.99 -3.60
N LEU A 124 1.24 -8.82 -4.07
CA LEU A 124 0.51 -7.57 -3.97
C LEU A 124 -0.77 -7.55 -4.80
N LEU A 125 -0.79 -8.15 -6.00
CA LEU A 125 -2.02 -8.31 -6.80
C LEU A 125 -3.10 -9.10 -6.06
N ARG A 126 -2.74 -10.21 -5.41
CA ARG A 126 -3.67 -10.95 -4.55
C ARG A 126 -4.19 -10.09 -3.40
N LYS A 127 -3.34 -9.23 -2.85
CA LYS A 127 -3.72 -8.29 -1.78
C LYS A 127 -4.63 -7.18 -2.26
N GLY A 128 -4.46 -6.69 -3.48
CA GLY A 128 -5.38 -5.73 -4.08
C GLY A 128 -6.77 -6.32 -4.25
N LYS A 129 -6.87 -7.62 -4.60
CA LYS A 129 -8.14 -8.34 -4.59
C LYS A 129 -8.71 -8.44 -3.16
N ASP A 130 -7.92 -8.86 -2.18
CA ASP A 130 -8.37 -8.95 -0.78
C ASP A 130 -8.90 -7.59 -0.27
N VAL A 131 -8.26 -6.49 -0.65
CA VAL A 131 -8.71 -5.12 -0.36
C VAL A 131 -10.05 -4.84 -1.03
N LEU A 132 -10.18 -5.11 -2.33
CA LEU A 132 -11.40 -4.90 -3.09
C LEU A 132 -12.57 -5.69 -2.48
N ASP A 133 -12.38 -6.98 -2.20
CA ASP A 133 -13.40 -7.82 -1.57
C ASP A 133 -13.76 -7.30 -0.18
N GLY A 134 -12.78 -6.86 0.61
CA GLY A 134 -13.01 -6.28 1.93
C GLY A 134 -13.85 -5.00 1.88
N ILE A 135 -13.60 -4.13 0.89
CA ILE A 135 -14.40 -2.93 0.62
C ILE A 135 -15.83 -3.32 0.25
N LEU A 136 -16.01 -4.24 -0.70
CA LEU A 136 -17.32 -4.73 -1.15
C LEU A 136 -18.15 -5.31 -0.02
N ASN A 137 -17.51 -6.09 0.85
CA ASN A 137 -18.20 -6.79 1.94
C ASN A 137 -18.50 -5.91 3.15
N THR A 138 -17.95 -4.68 3.22
CA THR A 138 -18.02 -3.91 4.48
C THR A 138 -18.25 -2.42 4.37
N VAL A 139 -17.80 -1.76 3.30
CA VAL A 139 -17.68 -0.28 3.28
C VAL A 139 -18.64 0.36 2.29
N ILE A 140 -19.05 -0.35 1.25
CA ILE A 140 -19.94 0.19 0.20
C ILE A 140 -21.27 -0.57 0.14
N PRO A 141 -22.40 0.13 -0.07
CA PRO A 141 -23.66 -0.52 -0.39
C PRO A 141 -23.55 -1.33 -1.69
N GLU A 142 -24.36 -2.39 -1.82
CA GLU A 142 -24.38 -3.23 -3.03
C GLU A 142 -24.68 -2.42 -4.30
N SER A 143 -25.51 -1.38 -4.19
CA SER A 143 -25.81 -0.45 -5.29
C SER A 143 -24.60 0.32 -5.82
N ASP A 144 -23.53 0.41 -5.02
CA ASP A 144 -22.28 1.10 -5.35
C ASP A 144 -21.10 0.14 -5.55
N ALA A 145 -21.35 -1.19 -5.61
CA ALA A 145 -20.31 -2.21 -5.77
C ALA A 145 -19.40 -1.95 -6.98
N ASN A 146 -19.93 -1.42 -8.08
CA ASN A 146 -19.17 -1.09 -9.28
C ASN A 146 -18.16 0.07 -9.12
N LYS A 147 -18.26 0.84 -8.02
CA LYS A 147 -17.31 1.91 -7.67
C LYS A 147 -16.17 1.42 -6.77
N ALA A 148 -16.23 0.16 -6.32
CA ALA A 148 -15.20 -0.43 -5.48
C ALA A 148 -13.88 -0.55 -6.26
N ILE A 149 -12.81 -0.06 -5.65
CA ILE A 149 -11.47 -0.18 -6.22
C ILE A 149 -10.52 -0.59 -5.10
N GLY A 150 -9.77 -1.67 -5.32
CA GLY A 150 -8.62 -2.04 -4.51
C GLY A 150 -7.36 -1.41 -5.07
N HIS A 151 -6.74 -0.50 -4.32
CA HIS A 151 -5.48 0.11 -4.73
C HIS A 151 -4.28 -0.58 -4.11
N ILE A 152 -3.24 -0.79 -4.90
CA ILE A 152 -1.97 -1.30 -4.42
C ILE A 152 -0.80 -0.47 -4.95
N VAL A 153 0.28 -0.40 -4.16
CA VAL A 153 1.50 0.32 -4.52
C VAL A 153 2.73 -0.57 -4.46
N GLN A 154 3.48 -0.66 -5.56
CA GLN A 154 4.79 -1.29 -5.58
C GLN A 154 5.85 -0.19 -5.63
N ILE A 155 6.69 -0.12 -4.61
CA ILE A 155 7.80 0.82 -4.53
C ILE A 155 9.10 0.09 -4.87
N LYS A 156 9.95 0.73 -5.67
CA LYS A 156 11.34 0.35 -5.89
C LYS A 156 12.19 1.61 -5.85
N GLY A 157 12.92 1.80 -4.75
CA GLY A 157 13.70 3.02 -4.51
C GLY A 157 12.86 4.28 -4.67
N LEU A 158 13.17 5.12 -5.67
CA LEU A 158 12.44 6.38 -5.95
C LEU A 158 11.30 6.24 -6.95
N CYS A 159 11.02 5.02 -7.43
CA CYS A 159 9.90 4.74 -8.32
C CYS A 159 8.72 4.13 -7.54
N VAL A 160 7.51 4.56 -7.85
CA VAL A 160 6.26 3.93 -7.39
C VAL A 160 5.39 3.55 -8.58
N GLN A 161 4.85 2.35 -8.54
CA GLN A 161 3.79 1.91 -9.44
C GLN A 161 2.50 1.75 -8.63
N VAL A 162 1.47 2.52 -8.99
CA VAL A 162 0.12 2.36 -8.46
C VAL A 162 -0.67 1.45 -9.39
N ILE A 163 -1.32 0.44 -8.84
CA ILE A 163 -2.17 -0.49 -9.58
C ILE A 163 -3.55 -0.44 -8.94
N SER A 164 -4.58 -0.38 -9.77
CA SER A 164 -5.98 -0.34 -9.35
C SER A 164 -6.68 -1.59 -9.84
N ILE A 165 -7.39 -2.27 -8.94
CA ILE A 165 -8.16 -3.47 -9.21
C ILE A 165 -9.63 -3.11 -9.06
N TYR A 166 -10.43 -3.35 -10.10
CA TYR A 166 -11.84 -3.00 -10.18
C TYR A 166 -12.68 -4.24 -10.52
N LEU A 167 -13.96 -4.21 -10.16
CA LEU A 167 -14.92 -5.18 -10.64
C LEU A 167 -15.25 -4.93 -12.11
N THR A 168 -15.35 -6.00 -12.89
CA THR A 168 -15.94 -5.97 -14.23
C THR A 168 -17.33 -6.60 -14.21
N ALA A 169 -18.09 -6.45 -15.30
CA ALA A 169 -19.44 -7.00 -15.42
C ALA A 169 -19.50 -8.54 -15.24
N THR A 170 -18.38 -9.24 -15.41
CA THR A 170 -18.27 -10.71 -15.25
C THR A 170 -17.57 -11.13 -13.95
N GLY A 171 -17.30 -10.18 -13.04
CA GLY A 171 -16.46 -10.40 -11.86
C GLY A 171 -15.06 -9.80 -12.04
N LEU A 172 -14.06 -10.34 -11.32
CA LEU A 172 -12.65 -9.98 -11.50
C LEU A 172 -12.07 -10.56 -12.78
#